data_AF-A0A6L7AA31-F1
#
_entry.id   AF-A0A6L7AA31-F1
#
_cell.length_a   1.000
_cell.length_b   1.000
_cell.length_c   1.000
_cell.angle_alpha   90.00
_cell.angle_beta   90.00
_cell.angle_gamma   90.00
#
_symmetry.space_group_name_H-M   'P 1'
#
loop_
_entity.id
_entity.type
_entity.pdbx_description
1 polymer ?
#
loop_
_entity_poly.entity_id
_entity_poly.type
_entity_poly.pdbx_seq_one_letter_code
_entity_poly.pdbx_strand_id
1 'polypeptide(L)' 'MSNLYVKTLERVYKPLIDIANSDKVSGNEQAQFEIMQAYELLDKATTRLIIRSQRQQSLIC' A
#
# COMPACT_ATOMS: atom_id res chain seq x y z
N MET A 1 -1.59 -1.11 -21.02
CA MET A 1 -0.65 -0.17 -20.38
C MET A 1 -0.50 -0.58 -18.91
N SER A 2 0.53 -1.37 -18.58
CA SER A 2 0.80 -1.71 -17.18
C SER A 2 1.27 -0.43 -16.49
N ASN A 3 0.41 0.13 -15.64
CA ASN A 3 0.66 1.40 -14.97
C ASN A 3 1.91 1.23 -14.09
N LEU A 4 3.04 1.83 -14.49
CA LEU A 4 4.31 1.82 -13.76
C LEU A 4 4.09 2.13 -12.27
N TYR A 5 3.12 2.98 -11.98
CA TYR A 5 2.69 3.35 -10.65
C TYR A 5 2.13 2.17 -9.84
N VAL A 6 1.23 1.37 -10.41
CA VAL A 6 0.68 0.16 -9.75
C VAL A 6 1.78 -0.84 -9.44
N LYS A 7 2.72 -1.04 -10.37
CA LYS A 7 3.92 -1.88 -10.14
C LYS A 7 4.83 -1.34 -9.05
N THR A 8 4.98 -0.02 -8.94
CA THR A 8 5.76 0.62 -7.87
C THR A 8 5.09 0.41 -6.52
N LEU A 9 3.77 0.58 -6.43
CA LEU A 9 3.01 0.32 -5.21
C LEU A 9 3.09 -1.16 -4.79
N GLU A 10 2.90 -2.08 -5.73
CA GLU A 10 3.07 -3.50 -5.48
C GLU A 10 4.47 -3.81 -4.92
N ARG A 11 5.53 -3.21 -5.47
CA ARG A 11 6.90 -3.36 -4.94
C ARG A 11 7.10 -2.79 -3.55
N VAL A 12 6.45 -1.68 -3.22
CA VAL A 12 6.58 -1.02 -1.91
C VAL A 12 5.79 -1.77 -0.84
N TYR A 13 4.63 -2.32 -1.20
CA TYR A 13 3.74 -3.00 -0.25
C TYR A 13 4.01 -4.49 -0.08
N LYS A 14 4.53 -5.16 -1.11
CA LYS A 14 4.84 -6.59 -1.06
C LYS A 14 5.73 -6.98 0.13
N PRO A 15 6.78 -6.24 0.51
CA PRO A 15 7.59 -6.54 1.69
C PRO A 15 6.78 -6.56 2.99
N LEU A 16 5.80 -5.67 3.17
CA LEU A 16 4.98 -5.63 4.39
C LEU A 16 4.12 -6.90 4.50
N ILE A 17 3.51 -7.32 3.39
CA ILE A 17 2.72 -8.56 3.33
C ILE A 17 3.61 -9.79 3.52
N ASP A 18 4.79 -9.81 2.88
CA ASP A 18 5.74 -10.91 2.98
C ASP A 18 6.27 -11.05 4.43
N ILE A 19 6.49 -9.94 5.15
CA ILE A 19 6.89 -9.95 6.57
C ILE A 19 5.74 -10.41 7.47
N ALA A 20 4.53 -9.89 7.27
CA ALA A 20 3.34 -10.28 8.06
C ALA A 20 3.02 -11.78 7.95
N ASN A 21 3.31 -12.39 6.80
CA ASN A 21 3.11 -13.82 6.55
C ASN A 21 4.35 -14.67 6.83
N SER A 22 5.45 -14.08 7.29
CA SER A 22 6.67 -14.82 7.55
C SER A 22 6.59 -15.63 8.84
N ASP A 23 7.32 -16.75 8.88
CA ASP A 23 7.45 -17.60 10.08
C ASP A 23 8.02 -16.85 11.29
N LYS A 24 8.66 -15.69 11.07
CA LYS A 24 9.20 -14.83 12.13
C LYS A 24 8.11 -14.07 12.89
N VAL A 25 6.94 -13.90 12.27
CA VAL A 25 5.81 -13.12 12.81
C VAL A 25 4.57 -14.01 13.04
N SER A 26 4.53 -15.22 12.49
CA SER A 26 3.38 -16.14 12.55
C SER A 26 2.92 -16.54 13.97
N GLY A 27 3.79 -16.44 14.98
CA GLY A 27 3.44 -16.67 16.39
C GLY A 27 3.15 -15.39 17.19
N ASN A 28 3.17 -14.22 16.54
CA ASN A 28 2.99 -12.91 17.17
C ASN A 28 1.84 -12.17 16.48
N GLU A 29 0.61 -12.50 16.89
CA GLU A 29 -0.62 -11.92 16.34
C GLU A 29 -0.65 -10.39 16.41
N GLN A 30 -0.09 -9.80 17.48
CA GLN A 30 0.00 -8.35 17.64
C GLN A 30 0.89 -7.72 16.57
N ALA A 31 2.08 -8.28 16.35
CA ALA A 31 2.99 -7.79 15.32
C ALA A 31 2.40 -7.97 13.91
N GLN A 32 1.71 -9.09 13.66
CA GLN A 32 1.01 -9.31 12.39
C GLN A 32 -0.09 -8.27 12.18
N PHE A 33 -0.89 -7.99 13.21
CA PHE A 33 -1.94 -6.97 13.18
C PHE A 33 -1.39 -5.58 12.90
N GLU A 34 -0.31 -5.17 13.57
CA GLU A 34 0.33 -3.86 13.38
C GLU A 34 0.86 -3.68 11.95
N ILE A 35 1.47 -4.72 11.38
CA ILE A 35 1.97 -4.67 9.99
C ILE A 35 0.80 -4.55 9.00
N MET A 36 -0.28 -5.30 9.22
CA MET A 36 -1.47 -5.22 8.37
C MET A 36 -2.19 -3.88 8.49
N GLN A 37 -2.22 -3.28 9.68
CA GLN A 37 -2.77 -1.94 9.89
C GLN A 37 -1.93 -0.87 9.17
N ALA A 38 -0.59 -0.97 9.21
CA ALA A 38 0.30 -0.08 8.49
C ALA A 38 0.09 -0.17 6.96
N TYR A 39 -0.09 -1.39 6.44
CA TYR A 39 -0.44 -1.61 5.03
C TYR A 39 -1.75 -0.89 4.65
N GLU A 40 -2.81 -1.05 5.44
CA GLU A 40 -4.12 -0.44 5.16
C GLU A 40 -4.05 1.11 5.18
N LEU A 41 -3.31 1.69 6.14
CA LEU A 41 -3.12 3.14 6.22
C LEU A 41 -2.40 3.69 5.00
N LEU A 42 -1.34 3.01 4.55
CA LEU A 42 -0.57 3.42 3.38
C LEU A 42 -1.37 3.26 2.08
N ASP A 43 -2.16 2.19 1.94
CA ASP A 43 -3.07 2.00 0.80
C ASP A 43 -4.12 3.11 0.73
N LYS A 44 -4.74 3.47 1.86
CA LYS A 44 -5.67 4.59 1.95
C LYS A 44 -5.02 5.93 1.60
N ALA A 45 -3.82 6.20 2.12
CA ALA A 45 -3.08 7.43 1.82
C ALA A 45 -2.74 7.53 0.32
N THR A 46 -2.29 6.42 -0.26
CA THR A 46 -1.95 6.33 -1.68
C THR A 46 -3.16 6.51 -2.58
N THR A 47 -4.27 5.83 -2.27
CA THR A 47 -5.52 5.96 -3.00
C THR A 47 -6.02 7.41 -3.02
N ARG A 48 -5.94 8.10 -1.87
CA ARG A 48 -6.28 9.53 -1.79
C ARG A 48 -5.35 10.41 -2.63
N LEU A 49 -4.06 10.09 -2.67
CA LEU A 49 -3.09 10.81 -3.49
C LEU A 49 -3.43 10.68 -4.98
N ILE A 50 -3.71 9.45 -5.45
CA ILE A 50 -4.10 9.16 -6.84
C ILE A 50 -5.37 9.93 -7.22
N ILE A 51 -6.43 9.83 -6.42
CA ILE A 51 -7.72 10.47 -6.70
C ILE A 51 -7.56 12.00 -6.77
N ARG A 52 -6.75 12.59 -5.88
CA ARG A 52 -6.46 14.03 -5.92
C ARG A 52 -5.66 14.43 -7.16
N SER A 53 -4.63 13.67 -7.53
CA SER A 53 -3.83 13.95 -8.72
C SER A 53 -4.65 13.89 -10.01
N GLN A 54 -5.61 12.96 -10.11
CA GLN A 54 -6.51 12.89 -11.28
C GLN A 54 -7.52 14.06 -11.31
N ARG A 55 -8.08 14.45 -10.16
CA ARG A 55 -8.97 15.63 -10.09
C ARG A 55 -8.28 16.93 -10.47
N GLN A 56 -6.99 17.06 -10.17
CA GLN A 56 -6.24 18.28 -10.47
C GLN A 56 -5.94 18.40 -11.97
N GLN A 57 -5.76 17.28 -12.70
CA GLN A 57 -5.61 17.30 -14.16
C GLN A 57 -6.90 17.68 -14.90
N SER A 58 -8.09 17.28 -14.40
CA SER A 58 -9.36 17.68 -15.02
C SER A 58 -9.75 19.14 -14.82
N LEU A 59 -9.07 19.88 -13.95
CA LEU A 59 -9.31 21.31 -13.71
C LEU A 59 -8.36 22.22 -14.50
N ILE A 60 -7.36 21.65 -15.17
CA ILE A 60 -6.35 22.39 -15.96
C ILE A 60 -6.59 22.21 -17.48
N CYS A 61 -7.57 21.37 -17.87
CA CYS A 61 -8.05 21.22 -19.24
C CYS A 61 -9.37 21.95 -19.45
#